data_AF-A0A8X6VBF6-F1
#
_entry.id   AF-A0A8X6VBF6-F1
#
_cell.length_a   1.000
_cell.length_b   1.000
_cell.length_c   1.000
_cell.angle_alpha   90.00
_cell.angle_beta   90.00
_cell.angle_gamma   90.00
#
_symmetry.space_group_name_H-M   'P 1'
#
loop_
_entity.id
_entity.type
_entity.pdbx_description
1 polymer ?
#
loop_
_entity_poly.entity_id
_entity_poly.type
_entity_poly.pdbx_seq_one_letter_code
_entity_poly.pdbx_strand_id
1 'polypeptide(L)'
;MDKGIMVADSFRSEQECCAELALVWKYAKEGKGNYYEVDGYLFRRDKILVESIGQLVIPKCRRTEVLKLAHTSVFSSHMGPKKTLERIKYSFFWEGLRADVKKFCESCKECQLTRSVRIKDRSLITPMARPELPFEVVNMDLIGPIDPPSSKEHIFYVWLISTLGGACKEPLPAPGNRSNERRYREKDLATTGEKKVGTGEKREGDEKSRGREK
;
A
#
# COMPACT_ATOMS: atom_id res chain seq x y z
N MET A 1 -47.64 15.68 4.24
CA MET A 1 -46.87 16.61 5.08
C MET A 1 -46.81 16.03 6.51
N ASP A 2 -45.88 16.47 7.36
CA ASP A 2 -45.79 16.17 8.82
C ASP A 2 -44.89 15.02 9.34
N LYS A 3 -44.05 14.39 8.51
CA LYS A 3 -42.98 13.51 9.05
C LYS A 3 -41.78 14.28 9.60
N GLY A 4 -41.58 15.54 9.20
CA GLY A 4 -40.42 16.35 9.61
C GLY A 4 -40.52 16.94 11.02
N ILE A 5 -41.74 17.24 11.48
CA ILE A 5 -41.97 17.91 12.78
C ILE A 5 -41.85 16.91 13.93
N MET A 6 -42.39 15.69 13.79
CA MET A 6 -42.28 14.65 14.83
C MET A 6 -40.85 14.13 15.05
N VAL A 7 -39.95 14.27 14.07
CA VAL A 7 -38.54 13.88 14.21
C VAL A 7 -37.76 14.92 15.01
N ALA A 8 -38.09 16.21 14.86
CA ALA A 8 -37.41 17.32 15.52
C ALA A 8 -37.59 17.29 17.05
N ASP A 9 -38.81 17.00 17.53
CA ASP A 9 -39.10 16.87 18.96
C ASP A 9 -38.41 15.64 19.58
N SER A 10 -38.33 14.54 18.84
CA SER A 10 -37.65 13.32 19.30
C SER A 10 -36.15 13.52 19.52
N PHE A 11 -35.48 14.29 18.64
CA PHE A 11 -34.04 14.51 18.72
C PHE A 11 -33.65 15.35 19.94
N ARG A 12 -34.46 16.37 20.27
CA ARG A 12 -34.22 17.21 21.43
C ARG A 12 -34.21 16.37 22.71
N SER A 13 -35.22 15.53 22.91
CA SER A 13 -35.27 14.63 24.07
C SER A 13 -34.08 13.67 24.10
N GLU A 14 -33.67 13.13 22.96
CA GLU A 14 -32.47 12.28 22.87
C GLU A 14 -31.18 13.02 23.26
N GLN A 15 -31.07 14.30 22.93
CA GLN A 15 -29.93 15.14 23.27
C GLN A 15 -29.90 15.50 24.76
N GLU A 16 -31.07 15.77 25.36
CA GLU A 16 -31.22 16.07 26.79
C GLU A 16 -31.03 14.83 27.68
N CYS A 17 -31.53 13.65 27.25
CA CYS A 17 -31.38 12.39 27.99
C CYS A 17 -29.96 11.79 27.87
N CYS A 18 -29.11 12.31 26.99
CA CYS A 18 -27.76 11.78 26.81
C CYS A 18 -26.85 12.17 27.98
N ALA A 19 -26.48 11.20 28.82
CA ALA A 19 -25.62 11.43 29.99
C ALA A 19 -24.27 12.07 29.63
N GLU A 20 -23.68 11.75 28.47
CA GLU A 20 -22.42 12.34 27.99
C GLU A 20 -22.54 13.84 27.72
N LEU A 21 -23.75 14.34 27.41
CA LEU A 21 -23.99 15.74 27.07
C LEU A 21 -24.45 16.59 28.26
N ALA A 22 -24.72 15.98 29.43
CA ALA A 22 -25.23 16.70 30.61
C ALA A 22 -24.29 17.83 31.06
N LEU A 23 -22.98 17.60 31.01
CA LEU A 23 -21.96 18.62 31.31
C LEU A 23 -21.96 19.74 30.25
N VAL A 24 -22.09 19.37 28.98
CA VAL A 24 -22.06 20.29 27.84
C VAL A 24 -23.27 21.22 27.87
N TRP A 25 -24.45 20.70 28.25
CA TRP A 25 -25.65 21.50 28.50
C TRP A 25 -25.45 22.53 29.61
N LYS A 26 -24.76 22.18 30.70
CA LYS A 26 -24.42 23.15 31.76
C LYS A 26 -23.51 24.26 31.22
N TYR A 27 -22.49 23.90 30.45
CA TYR A 27 -21.57 24.87 29.84
C TYR A 27 -22.28 25.83 28.88
N ALA A 28 -23.22 25.32 28.06
CA ALA A 28 -24.02 26.16 27.19
C ALA A 28 -24.87 27.18 27.97
N LYS A 29 -25.50 26.76 29.08
CA LYS A 29 -26.30 27.65 29.95
C LYS A 29 -25.48 28.68 30.69
N GLU A 30 -24.27 28.31 31.13
CA GLU A 30 -23.33 29.22 31.81
C GLU A 30 -22.57 30.14 30.85
N GLY A 31 -22.75 29.98 29.52
CA GLY A 31 -21.99 30.72 28.51
C GLY A 31 -20.49 30.41 28.51
N LYS A 32 -20.08 29.24 29.03
CA LYS A 32 -18.68 28.83 29.12
C LYS A 32 -18.29 27.95 27.95
N GLY A 33 -17.09 28.21 27.42
CA GLY A 33 -16.53 27.45 26.31
C GLY A 33 -17.22 27.75 24.98
N ASN A 34 -17.15 26.80 24.05
CA ASN A 34 -17.62 26.98 22.69
C ASN A 34 -19.03 26.43 22.47
N TYR A 35 -19.82 26.18 23.51
CA TYR A 35 -21.14 25.58 23.38
C TYR A 35 -22.24 26.62 23.60
N TYR A 36 -23.36 26.47 22.89
CA TYR A 36 -24.50 27.37 22.98
C TYR A 36 -25.79 26.66 22.55
N GLU A 37 -26.92 27.16 23.04
CA GLU A 37 -28.25 26.65 22.71
C GLU A 37 -28.90 27.52 21.63
N VAL A 38 -29.50 26.88 20.62
CA VAL A 38 -30.31 27.55 19.58
C VAL A 38 -31.56 26.71 19.38
N ASP A 39 -32.74 27.33 19.50
CA ASP A 39 -34.05 26.70 19.30
C ASP A 39 -34.25 25.38 20.09
N GLY A 40 -33.65 25.28 21.29
CA GLY A 40 -33.72 24.08 22.13
C GLY A 40 -32.73 22.99 21.76
N TYR A 41 -31.78 23.24 20.86
CA TYR A 41 -30.74 22.30 20.45
C TYR A 41 -29.36 22.81 20.87
N LEU A 42 -28.50 21.87 21.26
CA LEU A 42 -27.12 22.16 21.64
C LEU A 42 -26.19 22.19 20.43
N PHE A 43 -25.50 23.33 20.26
CA PHE A 43 -24.50 23.57 19.23
C PHE A 43 -23.11 23.82 19.81
N ARG A 44 -22.09 23.58 18.99
CA ARG A 44 -20.69 23.91 19.23
C ARG A 44 -20.21 24.90 18.18
N ARG A 45 -19.58 25.98 18.61
CA ARG A 45 -18.87 26.95 17.78
C ARG A 45 -17.49 26.39 17.45
N ASP A 46 -17.18 26.30 16.18
CA ASP A 46 -15.85 25.93 15.69
C ASP A 46 -15.42 26.91 14.61
N LYS A 47 -14.12 26.97 14.32
CA LYS A 47 -13.57 27.77 13.23
C LYS A 47 -12.98 26.83 12.19
N ILE A 48 -13.60 26.78 11.01
CA ILE A 48 -13.03 26.07 9.87
C ILE A 48 -12.48 27.11 8.91
N LEU A 49 -11.16 27.08 8.73
CA LEU A 49 -10.40 28.08 7.97
C LEU A 49 -10.54 29.49 8.56
N VAL A 50 -11.53 30.25 8.10
CA VAL A 50 -11.78 31.66 8.47
C VAL A 50 -13.21 31.87 8.97
N GLU A 51 -14.12 30.95 8.68
CA GLU A 51 -15.54 31.07 9.02
C GLU A 51 -15.82 30.42 10.38
N SER A 52 -16.57 31.13 11.22
CA SER A 52 -17.17 30.56 12.42
C SER A 52 -18.38 29.74 12.00
N ILE A 53 -18.35 28.45 12.28
CA ILE A 53 -19.45 27.54 11.99
C ILE A 53 -20.10 27.04 13.27
N GLY A 54 -21.42 26.81 13.20
CA GLY A 54 -22.19 26.13 14.25
C GLY A 54 -22.34 24.66 13.91
N GLN A 55 -21.80 23.78 14.75
CA GLN A 55 -21.93 22.33 14.62
C GLN A 55 -22.99 21.83 15.60
N LEU A 56 -23.99 21.10 15.11
CA LEU A 56 -24.98 20.46 15.98
C LEU A 56 -24.33 19.30 16.75
N VAL A 57 -24.52 19.27 18.06
CA VAL A 57 -23.91 18.24 18.91
C VAL A 57 -24.76 16.96 18.87
N ILE A 58 -24.17 15.85 18.42
CA ILE A 58 -24.93 14.61 18.19
C ILE A 58 -24.86 13.67 19.40
N PRO A 59 -26.01 13.26 19.98
CA PRO A 59 -26.06 12.27 21.03
C PRO A 59 -25.66 10.89 20.51
N LYS A 60 -25.17 10.03 21.42
CA LYS A 60 -24.58 8.73 21.08
C LYS A 60 -25.49 7.82 20.23
N CYS A 61 -26.80 7.85 20.49
CA CYS A 61 -27.80 7.06 19.76
C CYS A 61 -27.88 7.39 18.25
N ARG A 62 -27.60 8.64 17.86
CA ARG A 62 -27.73 9.13 16.47
C ARG A 62 -26.42 9.17 15.69
N ARG A 63 -25.28 8.96 16.35
CA ARG A 63 -23.94 8.99 15.70
C ARG A 63 -23.84 8.00 14.53
N THR A 64 -24.39 6.80 14.68
CA THR A 64 -24.35 5.76 13.63
C THR A 64 -25.17 6.12 12.40
N GLU A 65 -26.31 6.79 12.59
CA GLU A 65 -27.16 7.28 11.50
C GLU A 65 -26.46 8.39 10.71
N VAL A 66 -25.87 9.37 11.41
CA VAL A 66 -25.08 10.44 10.79
C VAL A 66 -23.88 9.88 10.02
N LEU A 67 -23.16 8.91 10.60
CA LEU A 67 -22.04 8.24 9.94
C LEU A 67 -22.47 7.51 8.67
N LYS A 68 -23.59 6.77 8.72
CA LYS A 68 -24.16 6.10 7.55
C LYS A 68 -24.49 7.11 6.46
N LEU A 69 -25.28 8.14 6.78
CA LEU A 69 -25.69 9.18 5.82
C LEU A 69 -24.48 9.88 5.17
N ALA A 70 -23.48 10.25 5.96
CA ALA A 70 -22.28 10.91 5.46
C ALA A 70 -21.41 10.00 4.57
N HIS A 71 -21.46 8.69 4.77
CA HIS A 71 -20.66 7.72 4.05
C HIS A 71 -21.34 7.16 2.79
N THR A 72 -22.65 6.89 2.85
CA THR A 72 -23.42 6.24 1.78
C THR A 72 -24.12 7.22 0.84
N SER A 73 -24.07 8.54 1.09
CA SER A 73 -24.67 9.51 0.18
C SER A 73 -24.10 9.34 -1.24
N VAL A 74 -24.92 9.52 -2.27
CA VAL A 74 -24.53 9.45 -3.69
C VAL A 74 -23.28 10.30 -3.99
N PHE A 75 -23.18 11.49 -3.38
CA PHE A 75 -22.03 12.39 -3.53
C PHE A 75 -20.81 12.05 -2.65
N SER A 76 -20.92 11.05 -1.78
CA SER A 76 -19.89 10.67 -0.77
C SER A 76 -19.23 9.32 -1.04
N SER A 77 -19.61 8.65 -2.13
CA SER A 77 -19.15 7.32 -2.59
C SER A 77 -17.87 6.82 -1.91
N HIS A 78 -18.01 6.22 -0.73
CA HIS A 78 -16.95 5.48 -0.02
C HIS A 78 -15.57 6.18 -0.03
N MET A 79 -15.51 7.52 0.00
CA MET A 79 -14.28 8.29 -0.28
C MET A 79 -13.22 8.28 0.84
N GLY A 80 -13.31 7.30 1.74
CA GLY A 80 -12.41 7.10 2.86
C GLY A 80 -12.68 8.04 4.04
N PRO A 81 -11.91 7.85 5.13
CA PRO A 81 -12.20 8.50 6.42
C PRO A 81 -11.95 10.00 6.41
N LYS A 82 -10.99 10.51 5.62
CA LYS A 82 -10.66 11.94 5.60
C LYS A 82 -11.80 12.78 5.03
N LYS A 83 -12.33 12.40 3.86
CA LYS A 83 -13.44 13.14 3.23
C LYS A 83 -14.73 13.02 4.02
N THR A 84 -15.00 11.83 4.57
CA THR A 84 -16.16 11.60 5.44
C THR A 84 -16.10 12.50 6.68
N LEU A 85 -14.91 12.63 7.30
CA LEU A 85 -14.70 13.50 8.45
C LEU A 85 -14.90 14.98 8.10
N GLU A 86 -14.31 15.45 7.00
CA GLU A 86 -14.44 16.84 6.56
C GLU A 86 -15.91 17.20 6.37
N ARG A 87 -16.71 16.31 5.76
CA ARG A 87 -18.14 16.54 5.55
C ARG A 87 -18.93 16.66 6.85
N ILE A 88 -18.72 15.73 7.79
CA ILE A 88 -19.44 15.74 9.07
C ILE A 88 -19.08 17.00 9.87
N LYS A 89 -17.81 17.40 9.85
CA LYS A 89 -17.32 18.56 10.61
C LYS A 89 -17.97 19.90 10.23
N TYR A 90 -18.55 20.05 9.05
CA TYR A 90 -19.22 21.31 8.70
C TYR A 90 -20.58 21.49 9.40
N SER A 91 -21.23 20.40 9.81
CA SER A 91 -22.60 20.45 10.34
C SER A 91 -22.77 19.81 11.71
N PHE A 92 -21.92 18.86 12.07
CA PHE A 92 -22.10 18.02 13.26
C PHE A 92 -20.82 17.86 14.08
N PHE A 93 -21.00 17.66 15.38
CA PHE A 93 -19.90 17.42 16.31
C PHE A 93 -20.27 16.40 17.39
N TRP A 94 -19.28 15.61 17.81
CA TRP A 94 -19.29 14.88 19.07
C TRP A 94 -17.86 14.54 19.48
N GLU A 95 -17.67 14.22 20.75
CA GLU A 95 -16.36 13.77 21.24
C GLU A 95 -15.96 12.44 20.61
N GLY A 96 -14.75 12.37 20.08
CA GLY A 96 -14.27 11.16 19.40
C GLY A 96 -14.70 11.02 17.93
N LEU A 97 -15.34 12.04 17.32
CA LEU A 97 -15.77 12.04 15.91
C LEU A 97 -14.74 11.44 14.95
N ARG A 98 -13.46 11.84 15.04
CA ARG A 98 -12.40 11.33 14.15
C ARG A 98 -12.16 9.82 14.33
N ALA A 99 -12.20 9.33 15.57
CA ALA A 99 -12.00 7.92 15.86
C ALA A 99 -13.19 7.08 15.37
N ASP A 100 -14.41 7.57 15.57
CA ASP A 100 -15.63 6.89 15.13
C ASP A 100 -15.72 6.83 13.60
N VAL A 101 -15.41 7.93 12.90
CA VAL A 101 -15.35 7.95 11.42
C VAL A 101 -14.33 6.93 10.90
N LYS A 102 -13.14 6.86 11.53
CA LYS A 102 -12.11 5.90 11.14
C LYS A 102 -12.62 4.47 11.30
N LYS A 103 -13.14 4.12 12.48
CA LYS A 103 -13.68 2.79 12.79
C LYS A 103 -14.82 2.41 11.83
N PHE A 104 -15.70 3.35 11.51
CA PHE A 104 -16.82 3.13 10.59
C PHE A 104 -16.35 2.87 9.14
N CYS A 105 -15.37 3.63 8.66
CA CYS A 105 -14.80 3.38 7.32
C CYS A 105 -14.03 2.05 7.27
N GLU A 106 -13.40 1.65 8.37
CA GLU A 106 -12.70 0.36 8.50
C GLU A 106 -13.67 -0.82 8.52
N SER A 107 -14.88 -0.67 9.07
CA SER A 107 -15.91 -1.72 9.06
C SER A 107 -16.70 -1.82 7.75
N CYS A 108 -16.59 -0.84 6.85
CA CYS A 108 -17.31 -0.85 5.58
C CYS A 108 -16.70 -1.85 4.57
N LYS A 109 -17.48 -2.89 4.22
CA LYS A 109 -17.07 -3.94 3.27
C LYS A 109 -16.69 -3.39 1.88
N GLU A 110 -17.49 -2.48 1.33
CA GLU A 110 -17.25 -1.90 0.00
C GLU A 110 -15.95 -1.08 -0.04
N CYS A 111 -15.70 -0.28 1.00
CA CYS A 111 -14.42 0.39 1.16
C CYS A 111 -13.25 -0.60 1.26
N GLN A 112 -13.39 -1.69 2.02
CA GLN A 112 -12.31 -2.66 2.16
C GLN A 112 -12.01 -3.40 0.84
N LEU A 113 -13.04 -3.71 0.05
CA LEU A 113 -12.87 -4.39 -1.25
C LEU A 113 -12.22 -3.49 -2.31
N THR A 114 -12.53 -2.19 -2.30
CA THR A 114 -12.01 -1.22 -3.30
C THR A 114 -10.69 -0.59 -2.91
N ARG A 115 -10.33 -0.64 -1.62
CA ARG A 115 -9.12 -0.01 -1.11
C ARG A 115 -7.89 -0.64 -1.77
N SER A 116 -7.11 0.18 -2.48
CA SER A 116 -5.79 -0.23 -2.95
C SER A 116 -4.93 -0.59 -1.75
N VAL A 117 -4.59 -1.87 -1.58
CA VAL A 117 -3.60 -2.27 -0.59
C VAL A 117 -2.25 -1.81 -1.11
N ARG A 118 -1.69 -0.76 -0.49
CA ARG A 118 -0.29 -0.37 -0.72
C ARG A 118 0.60 -1.38 -0.01
N ILE A 119 0.66 -2.60 -0.53
CA ILE A 119 1.63 -3.58 -0.06
C ILE A 119 2.99 -3.01 -0.45
N LYS A 120 3.81 -2.67 0.54
CA LYS A 120 5.24 -2.44 0.32
C LYS A 120 5.92 -3.80 0.20
N ASP A 121 5.48 -4.64 -0.72
CA ASP A 121 6.22 -5.85 -1.08
C ASP A 121 7.37 -5.45 -1.99
N ARG A 122 8.24 -4.60 -1.45
CA ARG A 122 9.54 -4.35 -2.03
C ARG A 122 10.43 -5.37 -1.35
N SER A 123 10.51 -6.56 -1.94
CA SER A 123 11.66 -7.43 -1.68
C SER A 123 12.92 -6.57 -1.82
N LEU A 124 13.82 -6.64 -0.83
CA LEU A 124 15.09 -5.93 -0.92
C LEU A 124 15.76 -6.35 -2.24
N ILE A 125 16.11 -5.37 -3.08
CA ILE A 125 16.80 -5.64 -4.33
C ILE A 125 18.20 -6.14 -3.94
N THR A 126 18.41 -7.46 -4.02
CA THR A 126 19.72 -8.05 -3.77
C THR A 126 20.64 -7.70 -4.95
N PRO A 127 21.79 -7.03 -4.72
CA PRO A 127 22.74 -6.79 -5.79
C PRO A 127 23.28 -8.14 -6.29
N MET A 128 23.18 -8.39 -7.60
CA MET A 128 23.81 -9.56 -8.20
C MET A 128 25.33 -9.35 -8.28
N ALA A 129 26.09 -10.42 -7.99
CA ALA A 129 27.53 -10.40 -8.17
C ALA A 129 27.86 -10.14 -9.65
N ARG A 130 28.86 -9.30 -9.89
CA ARG A 130 29.31 -8.99 -11.25
C ARG A 130 30.17 -10.16 -11.76
N PRO A 131 29.84 -10.76 -12.91
CA PRO A 131 30.70 -11.80 -13.50
C PRO A 131 32.06 -11.22 -13.90
N GLU A 132 33.09 -12.05 -13.78
CA GLU A 132 34.48 -11.70 -14.11
C GLU A 132 34.80 -12.00 -15.57
N LEU A 133 34.12 -13.00 -16.15
CA LEU A 133 34.37 -13.46 -17.51
C LEU A 133 33.19 -13.16 -18.44
N PRO A 134 33.46 -12.88 -19.73
CA PRO A 134 32.40 -12.86 -20.74
C PRO A 134 31.61 -14.18 -20.75
N PHE A 135 30.31 -14.10 -20.96
CA PHE A 135 29.38 -15.25 -21.04
C PHE A 135 29.21 -16.09 -19.76
N GLU A 136 29.73 -15.64 -18.62
CA GLU A 136 29.51 -16.32 -17.33
C GLU A 136 28.05 -16.22 -16.85
N VAL A 137 27.42 -15.08 -17.11
CA VAL A 137 26.00 -14.84 -16.85
C VAL A 137 25.35 -14.28 -18.11
N VAL A 138 24.36 -15.01 -18.64
CA VAL A 138 23.54 -14.60 -19.78
C VAL A 138 22.10 -14.46 -19.30
N ASN A 139 21.56 -13.25 -19.40
CA ASN A 139 20.14 -13.00 -19.18
C ASN A 139 19.40 -13.12 -20.50
N MET A 140 18.27 -13.82 -20.48
CA MET A 140 17.44 -14.06 -21.65
C MET A 140 16.04 -13.53 -21.38
N ASP A 141 15.51 -12.77 -22.33
CA ASP A 141 14.12 -12.32 -22.30
C ASP A 141 13.43 -12.64 -23.64
N LEU A 142 12.11 -12.79 -23.60
CA LEU A 142 11.27 -13.03 -24.77
C LEU A 142 10.41 -11.79 -25.02
N ILE A 143 10.64 -11.15 -26.14
CA ILE A 143 9.86 -9.97 -26.55
C ILE A 143 8.81 -10.41 -27.57
N GLY A 144 7.53 -10.18 -27.25
CA GLY A 144 6.42 -10.34 -28.18
C GLY A 144 5.06 -10.47 -27.48
N PRO A 145 3.99 -10.74 -28.24
CA PRO A 145 3.97 -10.96 -29.69
C PRO A 145 4.19 -9.66 -30.50
N ILE A 146 4.87 -9.76 -31.64
CA ILE A 146 5.05 -8.64 -32.59
C ILE A 146 4.02 -8.71 -33.73
N ASP A 147 3.58 -7.52 -34.19
CA ASP A 147 2.71 -7.34 -35.35
C ASP A 147 3.23 -6.16 -36.20
N PRO A 148 3.57 -6.35 -37.49
CA PRO A 148 3.46 -7.58 -38.29
C PRO A 148 4.46 -8.68 -37.89
N PRO A 149 4.13 -9.96 -38.16
CA PRO A 149 5.07 -11.06 -37.97
C PRO A 149 6.31 -10.88 -38.85
N SER A 150 7.43 -11.48 -38.43
CA SER A 150 8.62 -11.52 -39.28
C SER A 150 8.34 -12.24 -40.60
N SER A 151 9.22 -12.08 -41.59
CA SER A 151 9.09 -12.72 -42.90
C SER A 151 9.06 -14.27 -42.86
N LYS A 152 9.38 -14.89 -41.72
CA LYS A 152 9.30 -16.34 -41.48
C LYS A 152 8.20 -16.72 -40.48
N GLU A 153 7.22 -15.84 -40.27
CA GLU A 153 6.08 -16.04 -39.37
C GLU A 153 6.45 -16.15 -37.87
N HIS A 154 7.67 -15.79 -37.48
CA HIS A 154 8.03 -15.66 -36.07
C HIS A 154 7.43 -14.38 -35.47
N ILE A 155 6.82 -14.51 -34.29
CA ILE A 155 6.15 -13.44 -33.53
C ILE A 155 6.85 -13.10 -32.21
N PHE A 156 7.95 -13.76 -31.88
CA PHE A 156 8.77 -13.46 -30.69
C PHE A 156 10.24 -13.33 -31.07
N TYR A 157 10.96 -12.43 -30.39
CA TYR A 157 12.42 -12.37 -30.43
C TYR A 157 13.00 -12.78 -29.08
N VAL A 158 14.06 -13.61 -29.12
CA VAL A 158 14.88 -13.92 -27.95
C VAL A 158 15.92 -12.82 -27.82
N TRP A 159 15.88 -12.06 -26.72
CA TRP A 159 16.89 -11.06 -26.41
C TRP A 159 17.88 -11.62 -25.40
N LEU A 160 19.16 -11.65 -25.77
CA LEU A 160 20.25 -12.10 -24.92
C LEU A 160 21.12 -10.91 -24.50
N ILE A 161 21.34 -10.78 -23.20
CA ILE A 161 22.24 -9.78 -22.62
C ILE A 161 23.27 -10.53 -21.77
N SER A 162 24.52 -10.51 -22.22
CA SER A 162 25.66 -10.89 -21.36
C SER A 162 26.05 -9.67 -20.53
N THR A 163 25.94 -9.77 -19.22
CA THR A 163 26.48 -8.74 -18.33
C THR A 163 27.99 -8.91 -18.27
N LEU A 164 28.76 -7.95 -18.76
CA LEU A 164 30.21 -7.91 -18.55
C LEU A 164 30.54 -6.81 -17.54
N GLY A 165 31.26 -7.19 -16.49
CA GLY A 165 31.88 -6.24 -15.59
C GLY A 165 32.97 -5.44 -16.29
N GLY A 166 32.73 -4.15 -16.56
CA GLY A 166 33.75 -3.26 -17.10
C GLY A 166 34.97 -3.15 -16.18
N ALA A 167 35.98 -3.97 -16.45
CA ALA A 167 37.39 -3.71 -16.23
C ALA A 167 38.20 -4.75 -17.03
N CYS A 168 38.16 -4.67 -18.36
CA CYS A 168 39.26 -5.21 -19.18
C CYS A 168 40.53 -4.45 -18.76
N LYS A 169 41.30 -4.98 -17.80
CA LYS A 169 42.54 -4.35 -17.33
C LYS A 169 43.74 -4.61 -18.25
N GLU A 170 43.60 -5.43 -19.29
CA GLU A 170 44.71 -5.69 -20.22
C GLU A 170 44.30 -5.36 -21.67
N PRO A 171 45.01 -4.42 -22.34
CA PRO A 171 44.88 -4.25 -23.78
C PRO A 171 45.38 -5.52 -24.47
N LEU A 172 44.52 -6.17 -25.26
CA LEU A 172 44.97 -7.23 -26.17
C LEU A 172 45.87 -6.58 -27.25
N PRO A 173 47.11 -7.06 -27.45
CA PRO A 173 47.99 -6.51 -28.47
C PRO A 173 47.42 -6.78 -29.86
N ALA A 174 47.45 -5.76 -30.71
CA ALA A 174 46.96 -5.84 -32.09
C ALA A 174 47.66 -6.96 -32.89
N PRO A 175 46.92 -7.68 -33.75
CA PRO A 175 47.50 -8.74 -34.58
C PRO A 175 48.45 -8.13 -35.61
N GLY A 176 49.66 -8.67 -35.72
CA GLY A 176 50.65 -8.17 -36.68
C GLY A 176 52.02 -8.85 -36.65
N ASN A 177 52.44 -9.43 -35.53
CA ASN A 177 53.76 -10.09 -35.43
C ASN A 177 53.58 -11.58 -35.11
N ARG A 178 54.37 -12.46 -35.77
CA ARG A 178 54.32 -13.94 -35.63
C ARG A 178 54.54 -14.45 -34.20
N SER A 179 55.18 -13.64 -33.36
CA SER A 179 55.32 -13.88 -31.92
C SER A 179 53.98 -13.86 -31.17
N ASN A 180 53.01 -13.10 -31.68
CA ASN A 180 51.74 -12.84 -31.05
C ASN A 180 50.77 -14.01 -31.33
N GLU A 181 50.84 -14.58 -32.54
CA GLU A 181 50.06 -15.75 -32.97
C GLU A 181 50.38 -17.02 -32.17
N ARG A 182 51.66 -17.25 -31.79
CA ARG A 182 52.01 -18.36 -30.88
C ARG A 182 51.37 -18.22 -29.50
N ARG A 183 51.27 -16.98 -28.99
CA ARG A 183 50.69 -16.69 -27.68
C ARG A 183 49.16 -16.80 -27.66
N TYR A 184 48.50 -16.56 -28.79
CA TYR A 184 47.08 -16.88 -28.98
C TYR A 184 46.87 -18.40 -28.99
N ARG A 185 47.67 -19.15 -29.77
CA ARG A 185 47.54 -20.61 -29.91
C ARG A 185 47.75 -21.37 -28.59
N GLU A 186 48.71 -20.95 -27.75
CA GLU A 186 48.93 -21.55 -26.42
C GLU A 186 47.82 -21.21 -25.41
N LYS A 187 47.20 -20.02 -25.49
CA LYS A 187 46.08 -19.64 -24.62
C LYS A 187 44.76 -20.32 -25.01
N ASP A 188 44.53 -20.53 -26.31
CA ASP A 188 43.34 -21.22 -26.83
C ASP A 188 43.40 -22.73 -26.55
N LEU A 189 44.59 -23.35 -26.63
CA LEU A 189 44.81 -24.76 -26.24
C LEU A 189 44.65 -25.00 -24.73
N ALA A 190 44.90 -23.98 -23.89
CA ALA A 190 44.67 -24.08 -22.44
C ALA A 190 43.19 -23.92 -22.05
N THR A 191 42.35 -23.33 -22.90
CA THR A 191 40.92 -23.14 -22.66
C THR A 191 40.03 -24.24 -23.25
N THR A 192 40.55 -25.06 -24.17
CA THR A 192 39.90 -26.29 -24.64
C THR A 192 40.21 -27.48 -23.71
N GLY A 193 40.01 -27.29 -22.40
CA GLY A 193 39.95 -28.39 -21.45
C GLY A 193 38.56 -29.02 -21.47
N GLU A 194 38.40 -30.15 -22.16
CA GLU A 194 37.21 -31.00 -22.08
C GLU A 194 36.88 -31.30 -20.60
N LYS A 195 35.79 -30.72 -20.08
CA LYS A 195 35.28 -31.12 -18.76
C LYS A 195 34.53 -32.44 -18.88
N LYS A 196 35.20 -33.54 -18.50
CA LYS A 196 34.54 -34.82 -18.17
C LYS A 196 33.47 -34.58 -17.10
N VAL A 197 32.25 -35.02 -17.38
CA VAL A 197 31.15 -35.09 -16.40
C VAL A 197 31.53 -36.11 -15.33
N GLY A 198 31.83 -35.63 -14.13
CA GLY A 198 32.04 -36.45 -12.94
C GLY A 198 30.72 -36.69 -12.22
N THR A 199 30.26 -37.94 -12.20
CA THR A 199 29.16 -38.43 -11.38
C THR A 199 29.50 -38.31 -9.88
N GLY A 200 28.68 -37.56 -9.14
CA GLY A 200 28.84 -37.37 -7.70
C GLY A 200 28.26 -38.54 -6.88
N GLU A 201 29.16 -39.29 -6.23
CA GLU A 201 28.86 -40.26 -5.17
C GLU A 201 28.41 -39.52 -3.91
N LYS A 202 27.20 -39.81 -3.42
CA LYS A 202 26.69 -39.30 -2.13
C LYS A 202 27.39 -40.03 -0.99
N ARG A 203 28.09 -39.28 -0.13
CA ARG A 203 28.51 -39.78 1.18
C ARG A 203 27.35 -39.65 2.17
N GLU A 204 26.97 -40.81 2.68
CA GLU A 204 26.01 -41.05 3.75
C GLU A 204 26.61 -40.61 5.09
N GLY A 205 25.88 -39.79 5.84
CA GLY A 205 26.25 -39.35 7.18
C GLY A 205 25.24 -39.89 8.18
N ASP A 206 25.69 -40.86 8.97
CA ASP A 206 24.98 -41.51 10.08
C ASP A 206 24.50 -40.49 11.14
N GLU A 207 23.19 -40.46 11.42
CA GLU A 207 22.64 -39.86 12.63
C GLU A 207 22.05 -40.96 13.52
N LYS A 208 22.77 -41.25 14.60
CA LYS A 208 22.56 -42.38 15.51
C LYS A 208 21.50 -42.03 16.55
N SER A 209 20.33 -42.65 16.43
CA SER A 209 19.28 -42.70 17.44
C SER A 209 19.76 -43.36 18.75
N ARG A 210 19.61 -42.68 19.89
CA ARG A 210 19.44 -43.30 21.21
C ARG A 210 18.46 -42.48 22.04
N GLY A 211 17.27 -43.01 22.25
CA GLY A 211 16.34 -42.53 23.28
C GLY A 211 16.71 -43.05 24.66
N ARG A 212 16.22 -42.38 25.71
CA ARG A 212 15.77 -43.03 26.95
C ARG A 212 14.85 -42.12 27.77
N GLU A 213 13.80 -42.75 28.29
CA GLU A 213 12.74 -42.28 29.20
C GLU A 213 13.26 -41.52 30.44
N LYS A 214 12.50 -40.53 30.90
CA LYS A 214 11.52 -40.65 32.00
C LYS A 214 10.68 -39.38 32.12
#